data_AF-A0A5R8WWP5-F1
#
_entry.id   AF-A0A5R8WWP5-F1
#
_cell.length_a   1.000
_cell.length_b   1.000
_cell.length_c   1.000
_cell.angle_alpha   90.00
_cell.angle_beta   90.00
_cell.angle_gamma   90.00
#
_symmetry.space_group_name_H-M   'P 1'
#
loop_
_entity.id
_entity.type
_entity.pdbx_description
1 polymer ?
#
loop_
_entity_poly.entity_id
_entity_poly.type
_entity_poly.pdbx_seq_one_letter_code
_entity_poly.pdbx_strand_id
1 'polypeptide(L)'
;MDALDGYELEKWLWTEADFETMGWHDASVYAWRLQGSELLMDIDYIFQWNQPEVEGTSFTFWVAPATLVFHEVQNVEFDFDFIGTEPFKAAALEIDSLELETPNEWTIQFHNGYLGFTATGFSQYIRKAPSFEFGQQVSYPNRAGNSFERVTGEVQADAFNFAEFRKTNIWRLYQLMLDQARVRQQLEQLLDERAAGKLALKDFLMRKRDLQDRINYLGIELRGTRFART
;
A
#
# COMPACT_ATOMS: atom_id res chain seq x y z
N MET A 1 4.47 22.13 -0.27
CA MET A 1 4.46 20.67 -0.11
C MET A 1 5.52 20.19 -1.06
N ASP A 2 6.65 19.76 -0.51
CA ASP A 2 7.83 19.40 -1.29
C ASP A 2 7.46 18.31 -2.28
N ALA A 3 8.02 18.41 -3.49
CA ALA A 3 7.83 17.40 -4.51
C ALA A 3 8.22 16.05 -3.90
N LEU A 4 7.35 15.05 -4.01
CA LEU A 4 7.71 13.66 -3.74
C LEU A 4 8.86 13.32 -4.72
N ASP A 5 10.10 13.52 -4.31
CA ASP A 5 11.29 13.30 -5.14
C ASP A 5 11.75 11.83 -5.12
N GLY A 6 10.96 10.96 -4.49
CA GLY A 6 11.21 9.53 -4.28
C GLY A 6 11.05 9.16 -2.81
N TYR A 7 11.20 7.88 -2.50
CA TYR A 7 11.38 7.39 -1.14
C TYR A 7 12.87 7.08 -0.92
N GLU A 8 13.45 7.62 0.15
CA GLU A 8 14.82 7.31 0.54
C GLU A 8 14.79 6.16 1.54
N LEU A 9 15.29 4.99 1.12
CA LEU A 9 15.34 3.81 1.98
C LEU A 9 16.42 3.96 3.04
N GLU A 10 16.05 3.85 4.30
CA GLU A 10 16.93 4.00 5.45
C GLU A 10 17.90 2.82 5.58
N LYS A 11 17.38 1.60 5.35
CA LYS A 11 18.12 0.35 5.46
C LYS A 11 17.61 -0.70 4.49
N TRP A 12 18.55 -1.46 3.94
CA TRP A 12 18.26 -2.60 3.07
C TRP A 12 18.09 -3.92 3.83
N LEU A 13 18.63 -4.01 5.03
CA LEU A 13 18.54 -5.16 5.93
C LEU A 13 18.06 -4.66 7.29
N TRP A 14 16.91 -5.17 7.72
CA TRP A 14 16.32 -4.88 9.03
C TRP A 14 16.40 -6.12 9.90
N THR A 15 16.57 -5.95 11.21
CA THR A 15 16.60 -7.08 12.15
C THR A 15 15.66 -6.84 13.34
N GLU A 16 15.61 -7.78 14.28
CA GLU A 16 14.83 -7.63 15.51
C GLU A 16 15.20 -6.39 16.33
N ALA A 17 16.41 -5.86 16.17
CA ALA A 17 16.83 -4.61 16.80
C ALA A 17 16.06 -3.38 16.28
N ASP A 18 15.48 -3.48 15.09
CA ASP A 18 14.70 -2.42 14.46
C ASP A 18 13.18 -2.59 14.67
N PHE A 19 12.75 -3.70 15.31
CA PHE A 19 11.36 -4.14 15.39
C PHE A 19 10.37 -3.06 15.82
N GLU A 20 10.70 -2.30 16.86
CA GLU A 20 9.85 -1.21 17.42
C GLU A 20 9.62 -0.04 16.45
N THR A 21 10.46 0.09 15.42
CA THR A 21 10.36 1.16 14.42
C THR A 21 9.72 0.70 13.12
N MET A 22 9.46 -0.60 12.98
CA MET A 22 8.88 -1.20 11.79
C MET A 22 7.35 -1.19 11.84
N GLY A 23 6.71 -0.94 10.70
CA GLY A 23 5.27 -1.16 10.53
C GLY A 23 4.99 -2.59 10.04
N TRP A 24 4.15 -3.34 10.75
CA TRP A 24 3.85 -4.76 10.44
C TRP A 24 2.43 -5.00 9.91
N HIS A 25 1.67 -3.94 9.68
CA HIS A 25 0.28 -4.02 9.24
C HIS A 25 0.17 -4.03 7.72
N ASP A 26 -0.81 -4.77 7.22
CA ASP A 26 -1.28 -4.85 5.84
C ASP A 26 -0.24 -5.38 4.82
N ALA A 27 0.80 -6.05 5.31
CA ALA A 27 1.84 -6.61 4.45
C ALA A 27 1.34 -7.90 3.78
N SER A 28 1.26 -7.90 2.45
CA SER A 28 0.84 -9.07 1.69
C SER A 28 1.91 -10.16 1.71
N VAL A 29 1.50 -11.42 1.92
CA VAL A 29 2.35 -12.61 1.93
C VAL A 29 2.07 -13.47 0.71
N TYR A 30 3.11 -13.71 -0.08
CA TYR A 30 3.02 -14.42 -1.35
C TYR A 30 3.47 -15.87 -1.25
N ALA A 31 4.39 -16.16 -0.34
CA ALA A 31 4.87 -17.51 -0.06
C ALA A 31 5.51 -17.56 1.33
N TRP A 32 5.49 -18.74 1.94
CA TRP A 32 6.29 -19.05 3.12
C TRP A 32 6.90 -20.44 3.03
N ARG A 33 7.98 -20.67 3.77
CA ARG A 33 8.72 -21.94 3.77
C ARG A 33 9.45 -22.13 5.10
N LEU A 34 9.40 -23.35 5.62
CA LEU A 34 10.37 -23.82 6.62
C LEU A 34 11.59 -24.45 5.91
N GLN A 35 12.79 -23.97 6.25
CA GLN A 35 14.05 -24.49 5.72
C GLN A 35 15.05 -24.69 6.87
N GLY A 36 15.22 -25.94 7.30
CA GLY A 36 16.01 -26.23 8.49
C GLY A 36 15.36 -25.63 9.72
N SER A 37 16.09 -24.80 10.46
CA SER A 37 15.61 -24.05 11.63
C SER A 37 15.14 -22.63 11.27
N GLU A 38 14.82 -22.34 10.00
CA GLU A 38 14.40 -21.00 9.57
C GLU A 38 12.99 -21.00 8.97
N LEU A 39 12.21 -19.98 9.29
CA LEU A 39 10.94 -19.65 8.64
C LEU A 39 11.17 -18.47 7.72
N LEU A 40 10.96 -18.68 6.42
CA LEU A 40 11.10 -17.66 5.38
C LEU A 40 9.72 -17.25 4.89
N MET A 41 9.50 -15.96 4.71
CA MET A 41 8.30 -15.39 4.14
C MET A 41 8.66 -14.39 3.06
N ASP A 42 7.93 -14.49 1.96
CA ASP A 42 8.01 -13.57 0.84
C ASP A 42 6.86 -12.58 0.95
N ILE A 43 7.18 -11.31 1.24
CA ILE A 43 6.21 -10.28 1.57
C ILE A 43 6.36 -9.05 0.68
N ASP A 44 5.32 -8.24 0.62
CA ASP A 44 5.40 -6.85 0.19
C ASP A 44 5.33 -5.96 1.42
N TYR A 45 6.49 -5.41 1.82
CA TYR A 45 6.62 -4.58 3.00
C TYR A 45 6.25 -3.13 2.70
N ILE A 46 5.36 -2.56 3.50
CA ILE A 46 4.89 -1.18 3.35
C ILE A 46 5.75 -0.25 4.21
N PHE A 47 6.49 0.64 3.56
CA PHE A 47 7.34 1.63 4.22
C PHE A 47 6.55 2.85 4.66
N GLN A 48 5.63 3.31 3.83
CA GLN A 48 4.91 4.54 4.08
C GLN A 48 3.52 4.54 3.46
N TRP A 49 2.57 5.05 4.25
CA TRP A 49 1.23 5.40 3.82
C TRP A 49 1.20 6.89 3.51
N ASN A 50 1.05 7.22 2.24
CA ASN A 50 0.93 8.60 1.79
C ASN A 50 -0.52 9.04 1.99
N GLN A 51 -0.71 10.08 2.81
CA GLN A 51 -2.00 10.70 3.00
C GLN A 51 -2.59 11.17 1.65
N PRO A 52 -3.91 11.06 1.45
CA PRO A 52 -4.54 11.53 0.23
C PRO A 52 -4.26 13.02 -0.01
N GLU A 53 -3.81 13.39 -1.21
CA GLU A 53 -3.58 14.80 -1.59
C GLU A 53 -4.85 15.64 -1.59
N VAL A 54 -6.01 14.99 -1.76
CA VAL A 54 -7.34 15.60 -1.76
C VAL A 54 -8.23 14.77 -0.85
N GLU A 55 -8.90 15.42 0.09
CA GLU A 55 -9.79 14.74 1.05
C GLU A 55 -10.84 13.87 0.33
N GLY A 56 -11.03 12.66 0.85
CA GLY A 56 -11.93 11.66 0.26
C GLY A 56 -11.34 10.89 -0.93
N THR A 57 -10.08 11.12 -1.32
CA THR A 57 -9.36 10.24 -2.25
C THR A 57 -8.61 9.12 -1.51
N SER A 58 -8.18 8.09 -2.24
CA SER A 58 -7.52 6.93 -1.64
C SER A 58 -6.07 7.22 -1.24
N PHE A 59 -5.58 6.50 -0.24
CA PHE A 59 -4.16 6.44 0.11
C PHE A 59 -3.33 5.92 -1.06
N THR A 60 -2.06 6.31 -1.08
CA THR A 60 -1.02 5.69 -1.91
C THR A 60 0.11 5.22 -1.01
N PHE A 61 1.01 4.38 -1.51
CA PHE A 61 1.93 3.64 -0.66
C PHE A 61 3.33 3.62 -1.25
N TRP A 62 4.32 3.55 -0.38
CA TRP A 62 5.66 3.13 -0.73
C TRP A 62 5.86 1.70 -0.27
N VAL A 63 6.05 0.78 -1.21
CA VAL A 63 6.05 -0.67 -0.95
C VAL A 63 7.28 -1.29 -1.61
N ALA A 64 7.89 -2.28 -0.98
CA ALA A 64 8.94 -3.08 -1.63
C ALA A 64 8.75 -4.57 -1.38
N PRO A 65 9.13 -5.42 -2.36
CA PRO A 65 9.23 -6.85 -2.11
C PRO A 65 10.36 -7.12 -1.11
N ALA A 66 10.08 -7.93 -0.09
CA ALA A 66 11.04 -8.28 0.95
C ALA A 66 11.00 -9.78 1.26
N THR A 67 12.12 -10.29 1.77
CA THR A 67 12.19 -11.63 2.35
C THR A 67 12.40 -11.50 3.84
N LEU A 68 11.41 -11.90 4.63
CA LEU A 68 11.46 -11.98 6.08
C LEU A 68 11.92 -13.38 6.50
N VAL A 69 12.91 -13.48 7.37
CA VAL A 69 13.50 -14.74 7.81
C VAL A 69 13.59 -14.76 9.33
N PHE A 70 12.86 -15.66 9.99
CA PHE A 70 13.05 -15.93 11.42
C PHE A 70 14.09 -17.04 11.61
N HIS A 71 14.92 -16.91 12.64
CA HIS A 71 16.06 -17.79 12.90
C HIS A 71 15.85 -18.68 14.12
N GLU A 72 16.35 -19.92 14.05
CA GLU A 72 16.23 -20.93 15.11
C GLU A 72 14.77 -21.18 15.55
N VAL A 73 13.91 -21.32 14.55
CA VAL A 73 12.46 -21.51 14.68
C VAL A 73 12.14 -22.88 15.30
N GLN A 74 11.33 -22.87 16.35
CA GLN A 74 10.80 -24.06 17.01
C GLN A 74 9.31 -23.87 17.37
N ASN A 75 8.66 -24.96 17.79
CA ASN A 75 7.29 -24.94 18.31
C ASN A 75 6.28 -24.23 17.40
N VAL A 76 6.37 -24.47 16.09
CA VAL A 76 5.50 -23.84 15.10
C VAL A 76 4.07 -24.35 15.24
N GLU A 77 3.12 -23.43 15.42
CA GLU A 77 1.69 -23.65 15.39
C GLU A 77 1.04 -22.70 14.37
N PHE A 78 0.04 -23.19 13.65
CA PHE A 78 -0.69 -22.36 12.70
C PHE A 78 -2.14 -22.79 12.62
N ASP A 79 -3.02 -21.82 12.45
CA ASP A 79 -4.44 -22.02 12.17
C ASP A 79 -4.86 -21.04 11.10
N PHE A 80 -5.52 -21.53 10.06
CA PHE A 80 -5.98 -20.71 8.95
C PHE A 80 -7.39 -21.10 8.56
N ASP A 81 -8.27 -20.11 8.51
CA ASP A 81 -9.63 -20.25 8.01
C ASP A 81 -9.73 -19.69 6.60
N PHE A 82 -9.76 -20.59 5.62
CA PHE A 82 -9.96 -20.24 4.21
C PHE A 82 -11.43 -20.37 3.77
N ILE A 83 -12.35 -20.75 4.67
CA ILE A 83 -13.75 -21.04 4.38
C ILE A 83 -14.62 -19.97 5.04
N GLY A 84 -14.51 -18.70 4.63
CA GLY A 84 -15.25 -17.67 5.37
C GLY A 84 -15.43 -16.26 4.80
N THR A 85 -14.78 -15.84 3.72
CA THR A 85 -14.86 -14.43 3.31
C THR A 85 -15.30 -14.30 1.86
N GLU A 86 -16.10 -13.26 1.62
CA GLU A 86 -16.81 -12.94 0.39
C GLU A 86 -16.06 -13.35 -0.90
N PRO A 87 -16.76 -13.75 -1.99
CA PRO A 87 -16.14 -14.21 -3.24
C PRO A 87 -15.15 -13.22 -3.89
N PHE A 88 -15.02 -12.00 -3.36
CA PHE A 88 -14.07 -10.97 -3.79
C PHE A 88 -12.89 -10.72 -2.83
N LYS A 89 -12.87 -11.29 -1.61
CA LYS A 89 -11.75 -11.20 -0.63
C LYS A 89 -10.95 -12.50 -0.48
N ALA A 90 -11.28 -13.52 -1.26
CA ALA A 90 -10.79 -14.89 -1.09
C ALA A 90 -9.37 -15.20 -1.64
N ALA A 91 -8.38 -14.29 -1.60
CA ALA A 91 -7.14 -14.57 -2.38
C ALA A 91 -5.78 -14.16 -1.81
N ALA A 92 -5.67 -13.34 -0.78
CA ALA A 92 -4.36 -12.90 -0.27
C ALA A 92 -4.21 -13.18 1.22
N LEU A 93 -3.09 -13.78 1.59
CA LEU A 93 -2.63 -13.86 2.97
C LEU A 93 -2.00 -12.51 3.31
N GLU A 94 -2.47 -11.84 4.34
CA GLU A 94 -2.05 -10.48 4.71
C GLU A 94 -1.74 -10.43 6.20
N ILE A 95 -0.59 -9.85 6.57
CA ILE A 95 -0.18 -9.70 7.95
C ILE A 95 -0.98 -8.55 8.58
N ASP A 96 -1.72 -8.87 9.63
CA ASP A 96 -2.40 -7.89 10.46
C ASP A 96 -1.51 -7.35 11.55
N SER A 97 -0.69 -8.20 12.16
CA SER A 97 0.31 -7.79 13.14
C SER A 97 1.43 -8.81 13.21
N LEU A 98 2.61 -8.35 13.61
CA LEU A 98 3.68 -9.20 14.10
C LEU A 98 3.91 -8.82 15.56
N GLU A 99 3.77 -9.80 16.45
CA GLU A 99 3.78 -9.60 17.89
C GLU A 99 4.92 -10.40 18.51
N LEU A 100 5.64 -9.77 19.45
CA LEU A 100 6.65 -10.41 20.29
C LEU A 100 6.06 -10.51 21.71
N GLU A 101 5.49 -11.66 22.05
CA GLU A 101 4.73 -11.84 23.30
C GLU A 101 5.65 -11.96 24.52
N THR A 102 6.70 -12.78 24.37
CA THR A 102 7.76 -12.96 25.36
C THR A 102 9.11 -13.03 24.66
N PRO A 103 10.26 -13.04 25.37
CA PRO A 103 11.55 -13.20 24.72
C PRO A 103 11.57 -14.47 23.87
N ASN A 104 11.62 -14.28 22.56
CA ASN A 104 11.61 -15.31 21.51
C ASN A 104 10.25 -15.91 21.12
N GLU A 105 9.13 -15.53 21.71
CA GLU A 105 7.80 -16.00 21.28
C GLU A 105 7.18 -14.99 20.31
N TRP A 106 6.98 -15.44 19.08
CA TRP A 106 6.50 -14.63 17.97
C TRP A 106 5.15 -15.13 17.48
N THR A 107 4.25 -14.19 17.22
CA THR A 107 2.97 -14.47 16.60
C THR A 107 2.78 -13.55 15.40
N ILE A 108 2.55 -14.14 14.24
CA ILE A 108 2.09 -13.41 13.05
C ILE A 108 0.59 -13.58 12.97
N GLN A 109 -0.15 -12.50 13.17
CA GLN A 109 -1.59 -12.47 12.93
C GLN A 109 -1.84 -12.18 11.45
N PHE A 110 -2.79 -12.90 10.88
CA PHE A 110 -3.28 -12.68 9.53
C PHE A 110 -4.78 -12.40 9.56
N HIS A 111 -5.30 -11.75 8.50
CA HIS A 111 -6.74 -11.55 8.32
C HIS A 111 -7.58 -12.82 8.52
N ASN A 112 -7.00 -13.98 8.22
CA ASN A 112 -7.68 -15.26 8.16
C ASN A 112 -6.99 -16.35 8.99
N GLY A 113 -6.23 -16.00 10.03
CA GLY A 113 -5.54 -16.98 10.85
C GLY A 113 -4.35 -16.42 11.60
N TYR A 114 -3.50 -17.31 12.10
CA TYR A 114 -2.25 -16.93 12.76
C TYR A 114 -1.16 -17.99 12.56
N LEU A 115 0.08 -17.58 12.82
CA LEU A 115 1.28 -18.43 12.87
C LEU A 115 2.07 -18.06 14.14
N GLY A 116 2.04 -18.94 15.14
CA GLY A 116 2.79 -18.83 16.39
C GLY A 116 4.03 -19.70 16.37
N PHE A 117 5.15 -19.23 16.92
CA PHE A 117 6.40 -19.99 16.98
C PHE A 117 7.40 -19.35 17.96
N THR A 118 8.47 -20.07 18.30
CA THR A 118 9.62 -19.48 18.97
C THR A 118 10.77 -19.24 17.99
N ALA A 119 11.49 -18.12 18.09
CA ALA A 119 12.65 -17.80 17.26
C ALA A 119 13.60 -16.82 17.97
N THR A 120 14.90 -16.92 17.69
CA THR A 120 15.94 -16.06 18.29
C THR A 120 15.93 -14.62 17.79
N GLY A 121 15.25 -14.35 16.68
CA GLY A 121 15.20 -13.05 16.02
C GLY A 121 14.81 -13.21 14.55
N PHE A 122 14.92 -12.13 13.78
CA PHE A 122 14.64 -12.15 12.35
C PHE A 122 15.60 -11.25 11.56
N SER A 123 15.69 -11.54 10.26
CA SER A 123 16.28 -10.67 9.25
C SER A 123 15.27 -10.40 8.14
N GLN A 124 15.07 -9.15 7.77
CA GLN A 124 14.25 -8.75 6.63
C GLN A 124 15.12 -8.12 5.54
N TYR A 125 15.20 -8.79 4.39
CA TYR A 125 15.97 -8.37 3.22
C TYR A 125 15.07 -7.61 2.26
N ILE A 126 15.30 -6.31 2.07
CA ILE A 126 14.56 -5.50 1.11
C ILE A 126 15.13 -5.77 -0.28
N ARG A 127 14.36 -6.43 -1.15
CA ARG A 127 14.87 -6.98 -2.42
C ARG A 127 14.94 -5.94 -3.53
N LYS A 128 14.17 -4.85 -3.44
CA LYS A 128 14.17 -3.74 -4.40
C LYS A 128 13.92 -2.41 -3.70
N ALA A 129 14.31 -1.30 -4.33
CA ALA A 129 13.94 0.02 -3.83
C ALA A 129 12.41 0.15 -3.74
N PRO A 130 11.87 0.79 -2.69
CA PRO A 130 10.42 1.01 -2.59
C PRO A 130 9.86 1.71 -3.83
N SER A 131 8.77 1.16 -4.37
CA SER A 131 8.03 1.75 -5.49
C SER A 131 6.79 2.47 -5.00
N PHE A 132 6.38 3.49 -5.74
CA PHE A 132 5.12 4.19 -5.48
C PHE A 132 3.95 3.37 -6.04
N GLU A 133 3.03 2.97 -5.17
CA GLU A 133 1.92 2.10 -5.49
C GLU A 133 0.57 2.74 -5.14
N PHE A 134 -0.45 2.43 -5.95
CA PHE A 134 -1.84 2.86 -5.71
C PHE A 134 -2.64 1.86 -4.85
N GLY A 135 -1.95 0.90 -4.23
CA GLY A 135 -2.46 -0.09 -3.30
C GLY A 135 -1.31 -0.64 -2.45
N GLN A 136 -1.60 -1.52 -1.51
CA GLN A 136 -0.65 -2.05 -0.51
C GLN A 136 0.27 -3.15 -1.05
N GLN A 137 0.31 -3.35 -2.37
CA GLN A 137 1.04 -4.42 -3.04
C GLN A 137 1.86 -3.85 -4.21
N VAL A 138 3.02 -4.43 -4.43
CA VAL A 138 3.85 -4.17 -5.61
C VAL A 138 3.21 -4.88 -6.80
N SER A 139 3.05 -4.16 -7.91
CA SER A 139 2.49 -4.79 -9.11
C SER A 139 3.33 -6.00 -9.57
N TYR A 140 2.65 -7.08 -9.98
CA TYR A 140 3.31 -8.34 -10.33
C TYR A 140 4.49 -8.21 -11.32
N PRO A 141 4.42 -7.38 -12.39
CA PRO A 141 5.56 -7.16 -13.28
C PRO A 141 6.78 -6.54 -12.59
N ASN A 142 6.57 -5.67 -11.59
CA ASN A 142 7.65 -5.01 -10.85
C ASN A 142 8.24 -5.91 -9.77
N ARG A 143 7.43 -6.82 -9.22
CA ARG A 143 7.79 -7.73 -8.12
C ARG A 143 8.79 -8.82 -8.49
N ALA A 144 8.83 -9.22 -9.76
CA ALA A 144 9.62 -10.34 -10.29
C ALA A 144 9.26 -11.72 -9.68
N GLY A 145 7.99 -11.92 -9.32
CA GLY A 145 7.47 -13.20 -8.81
C GLY A 145 7.82 -13.47 -7.35
N ASN A 146 7.60 -14.71 -6.91
CA ASN A 146 7.84 -15.11 -5.53
C ASN A 146 9.32 -15.44 -5.30
N SER A 147 9.88 -15.00 -4.18
CA SER A 147 11.31 -15.20 -3.90
C SER A 147 11.63 -15.24 -2.40
N PHE A 148 12.61 -16.06 -2.07
CA PHE A 148 13.20 -16.18 -0.73
C PHE A 148 14.68 -15.76 -0.73
N GLU A 149 15.10 -14.97 -1.70
CA GLU A 149 16.48 -14.50 -1.82
C GLU A 149 16.86 -13.60 -0.63
N ARG A 150 18.01 -13.91 -0.02
CA ARG A 150 18.63 -13.13 1.06
C ARG A 150 19.59 -12.09 0.48
N VAL A 151 19.13 -11.39 -0.56
CA VAL A 151 19.91 -10.39 -1.28
C VAL A 151 19.14 -9.08 -1.26
N THR A 152 19.86 -8.02 -0.94
CA THR A 152 19.30 -6.67 -0.93
C THR A 152 19.31 -6.05 -2.33
N GLY A 153 18.34 -5.19 -2.60
CA GLY A 153 18.25 -4.48 -3.88
C GLY A 153 19.43 -3.54 -4.16
N GLU A 154 20.17 -3.14 -3.12
CA GLU A 154 21.44 -2.38 -3.24
C GLU A 154 22.42 -3.05 -4.22
N VAL A 155 22.47 -4.38 -4.23
CA VAL A 155 23.39 -5.17 -5.06
C VAL A 155 22.89 -5.27 -6.52
N GLN A 156 21.62 -4.99 -6.78
CA GLN A 156 20.97 -5.22 -8.08
C GLN A 156 20.80 -3.96 -8.94
N ALA A 157 21.11 -2.77 -8.40
CA ALA A 157 20.97 -1.47 -9.07
C ALA A 157 19.55 -1.12 -9.59
N ASP A 158 18.52 -1.80 -9.08
CA ASP A 158 17.11 -1.61 -9.45
C ASP A 158 16.47 -0.46 -8.64
N ALA A 159 16.90 0.78 -8.92
CA ALA A 159 16.30 1.97 -8.32
C ALA A 159 14.97 2.31 -9.01
N PHE A 160 13.93 2.56 -8.21
CA PHE A 160 12.65 3.05 -8.73
C PHE A 160 12.81 4.49 -9.23
N ASN A 161 12.55 4.71 -10.51
CA ASN A 161 12.64 6.04 -11.12
C ASN A 161 11.29 6.75 -11.09
N PHE A 162 11.08 7.56 -10.05
CA PHE A 162 9.82 8.29 -9.90
C PHE A 162 9.59 9.35 -10.99
N ALA A 163 10.66 9.93 -11.54
CA ALA A 163 10.54 10.88 -12.65
C ALA A 163 10.01 10.23 -13.94
N GLU A 164 10.43 9.00 -14.23
CA GLU A 164 9.86 8.21 -15.33
C GLU A 164 8.44 7.74 -14.99
N PHE A 165 8.17 7.32 -13.75
CA PHE A 165 6.83 6.95 -13.31
C PHE A 165 5.81 8.08 -13.53
N ARG A 166 6.18 9.33 -13.28
CA ARG A 166 5.33 10.51 -13.52
C ARG A 166 4.97 10.74 -14.99
N LYS A 167 5.67 10.12 -15.93
CA LYS A 167 5.37 10.19 -17.38
C LYS A 167 4.38 9.11 -17.82
N THR A 168 4.07 8.15 -16.95
CA THR A 168 3.18 7.03 -17.28
C THR A 168 1.72 7.46 -17.39
N ASN A 169 0.93 6.71 -18.17
CA ASN A 169 -0.51 6.96 -18.25
C ASN A 169 -1.23 6.72 -16.91
N ILE A 170 -0.74 5.80 -16.06
CA ILE A 170 -1.37 5.55 -14.76
C ILE A 170 -1.23 6.77 -13.84
N TRP A 171 -0.07 7.44 -13.85
CA TRP A 171 0.11 8.71 -13.14
C TRP A 171 -0.80 9.81 -13.69
N ARG A 172 -0.91 9.93 -15.01
CA ARG A 172 -1.85 10.87 -15.65
C ARG A 172 -3.29 10.66 -15.17
N LEU A 173 -3.75 9.41 -15.14
CA LEU A 173 -5.10 9.07 -14.68
C LEU A 173 -5.29 9.35 -13.19
N TYR A 174 -4.27 9.13 -12.36
CA TYR A 174 -4.29 9.52 -10.95
C TYR A 174 -4.46 11.03 -10.79
N GLN A 175 -3.71 11.84 -11.55
CA GLN A 175 -3.84 13.31 -11.52
C GLN A 175 -5.23 13.77 -11.97
N LEU A 176 -5.81 13.14 -13.00
CA LEU A 176 -7.19 13.42 -13.43
C LEU A 176 -8.22 13.10 -12.33
N MET A 177 -8.00 12.03 -11.56
CA MET A 177 -8.84 11.67 -10.41
C MET A 177 -8.74 12.71 -9.29
N LEU A 178 -7.53 13.18 -8.96
CA LEU A 178 -7.33 14.26 -8.00
C LEU A 178 -8.03 15.55 -8.45
N ASP A 179 -7.90 15.91 -9.72
CA ASP A 179 -8.57 17.08 -10.28
C ASP A 179 -10.09 16.95 -10.21
N GLN A 180 -10.64 15.77 -10.51
CA GLN A 180 -12.08 15.55 -10.37
C GLN A 180 -12.53 15.70 -8.92
N ALA A 181 -11.75 15.17 -7.95
CA ALA A 181 -12.04 15.30 -6.53
C ALA A 181 -12.04 16.77 -6.07
N ARG A 182 -11.05 17.57 -6.50
CA ARG A 182 -11.00 19.02 -6.21
C ARG A 182 -12.22 19.76 -6.74
N VAL A 183 -12.65 19.44 -7.98
CA VAL A 183 -13.85 20.07 -8.56
C VAL A 183 -15.13 19.67 -7.81
N ARG A 184 -15.19 18.45 -7.25
CA ARG A 184 -16.31 18.03 -6.39
C ARG A 184 -16.34 18.80 -5.07
N GLN A 185 -15.19 19.02 -4.43
CA GLN A 185 -15.11 19.86 -3.23
C GLN A 185 -15.56 21.30 -3.50
N GLN A 186 -15.16 21.86 -4.65
CA GLN A 186 -15.65 23.18 -5.09
C GLN A 186 -17.17 23.21 -5.26
N LEU A 187 -17.76 22.13 -5.76
CA LEU A 187 -19.21 22.01 -5.89
C LEU A 187 -19.88 21.93 -4.50
N GLU A 188 -19.32 21.17 -3.57
CA GLU A 188 -19.82 21.08 -2.20
C GLU A 188 -19.77 22.45 -1.49
N GLN A 189 -18.62 23.13 -1.56
CA GLN A 189 -18.49 24.49 -1.04
C GLN A 189 -19.51 25.46 -1.66
N LEU A 190 -19.76 25.36 -2.98
CA LEU A 190 -20.77 26.19 -3.65
C LEU A 190 -22.19 25.92 -3.14
N LEU A 191 -22.51 24.66 -2.81
CA LEU A 191 -23.78 24.29 -2.20
C LEU A 191 -23.92 24.90 -0.80
N ASP A 192 -22.86 24.85 0.00
CA ASP A 192 -22.84 25.43 1.35
C ASP A 192 -22.96 26.96 1.33
N GLU A 193 -22.26 27.63 0.41
CA GLU A 193 -22.38 29.08 0.21
C GLU A 193 -23.81 29.49 -0.16
N ARG A 194 -24.46 28.69 -1.02
CA ARG A 194 -25.86 28.90 -1.39
C ARG A 194 -26.79 28.68 -0.21
N ALA A 195 -26.59 27.62 0.58
CA ALA A 195 -27.38 27.31 1.77
C ALA A 195 -27.25 28.41 2.83
N ALA A 196 -26.06 29.00 2.96
CA ALA A 196 -25.78 30.13 3.84
C ALA A 196 -26.33 31.49 3.31
N GLY A 197 -27.02 31.51 2.16
CA GLY A 197 -27.60 32.71 1.58
C GLY A 197 -26.58 33.70 0.99
N LYS A 198 -25.31 33.28 0.82
CA LYS A 198 -24.21 34.14 0.38
C LYS A 198 -24.18 34.36 -1.13
N LEU A 199 -25.01 33.64 -1.89
CA LEU A 199 -24.93 33.60 -3.34
C LEU A 199 -26.31 33.75 -4.02
N ALA A 200 -26.36 34.63 -5.02
CA ALA A 200 -27.56 34.85 -5.83
C ALA A 200 -27.91 33.60 -6.66
N LEU A 201 -29.21 33.33 -6.83
CA LEU A 201 -29.68 32.10 -7.49
C LEU A 201 -29.11 31.92 -8.91
N LYS A 202 -29.06 33.00 -9.70
CA LYS A 202 -28.55 32.94 -11.08
C LYS A 202 -27.07 32.53 -11.12
N ASP A 203 -26.24 33.18 -10.31
CA ASP A 203 -24.80 32.89 -10.25
C ASP A 203 -24.53 31.47 -9.74
N PHE A 204 -25.35 31.01 -8.79
CA PHE A 204 -25.30 29.65 -8.27
C PHE A 204 -25.55 28.64 -9.39
N LEU A 205 -26.63 28.82 -10.15
CA LEU A 205 -27.01 27.87 -11.20
C LEU A 205 -25.96 27.80 -12.32
N MET A 206 -25.37 28.94 -12.71
CA MET A 206 -24.31 28.96 -13.72
C MET A 206 -23.06 28.21 -13.23
N ARG A 207 -22.53 28.58 -12.05
CA ARG A 207 -21.32 27.94 -11.49
C ARG A 207 -21.54 26.45 -11.21
N LYS A 208 -22.71 26.08 -10.69
CA LYS A 208 -23.07 24.68 -10.43
C LYS A 208 -23.03 23.86 -11.72
N ARG A 209 -23.63 24.38 -12.80
CA ARG A 209 -23.60 23.71 -14.10
C ARG A 209 -22.16 23.54 -14.60
N ASP A 210 -21.35 24.60 -14.56
CA ASP A 210 -19.97 24.54 -15.05
C ASP A 210 -19.13 23.50 -14.29
N LEU A 211 -19.26 23.44 -12.96
CA LEU A 211 -18.60 22.45 -12.12
C LEU A 211 -19.10 21.03 -12.43
N GLN A 212 -20.41 20.84 -12.61
CA GLN A 212 -20.99 19.55 -12.97
C GLN A 212 -20.51 19.07 -14.34
N ASP A 213 -20.47 19.96 -15.34
CA ASP A 213 -19.98 19.65 -16.68
C ASP A 213 -18.49 19.26 -16.64
N ARG A 214 -17.68 19.93 -15.82
CA ARG A 214 -16.26 19.58 -15.61
C ARG A 214 -16.08 18.24 -14.91
N ILE A 215 -16.87 17.94 -13.88
CA ILE A 215 -16.86 16.63 -13.21
C ILE A 215 -17.18 15.51 -14.20
N ASN A 216 -18.21 15.72 -15.02
CA ASN A 216 -18.63 14.75 -16.03
C ASN A 216 -17.53 14.54 -17.08
N TYR A 217 -16.92 15.61 -17.58
CA TYR A 217 -15.84 15.54 -18.55
C TYR A 217 -14.65 14.72 -18.03
N LEU A 218 -14.15 15.04 -16.83
CA LEU A 218 -13.07 14.28 -16.19
C LEU A 218 -13.46 12.82 -15.94
N GLY A 219 -14.73 12.57 -15.61
CA GLY A 219 -15.25 11.24 -15.34
C GLY A 219 -15.33 10.33 -16.57
N ILE A 220 -15.41 10.90 -17.78
CA ILE A 220 -15.40 10.10 -19.02
C ILE A 220 -14.05 9.41 -19.19
N GLU A 221 -12.94 10.11 -18.94
CA GLU A 221 -11.59 9.54 -19.06
C GLU A 221 -11.26 8.53 -17.97
N LEU A 222 -11.82 8.70 -16.77
CA LEU A 222 -11.59 7.78 -15.66
C LEU A 222 -12.40 6.50 -15.76
N ARG A 223 -13.47 6.48 -16.58
CA ARG A 223 -14.40 5.35 -16.68
C ARG A 223 -13.68 4.07 -17.12
N GLY A 224 -13.93 2.98 -16.39
CA GLY A 224 -13.30 1.68 -16.66
C GLY A 224 -11.84 1.57 -16.22
N THR A 225 -11.30 2.60 -15.57
CA THR A 225 -10.00 2.55 -14.90
C THR A 225 -10.17 2.23 -13.42
N ARG A 226 -9.09 1.86 -12.73
CA ARG A 226 -9.08 1.68 -11.27
C ARG A 226 -9.42 2.94 -10.47
N PHE A 227 -9.35 4.10 -11.11
CA PHE A 227 -9.65 5.40 -10.50
C PHE A 227 -11.07 5.86 -10.77
N ALA A 228 -11.86 5.09 -11.52
CA ALA A 228 -13.30 5.29 -11.56
C ALA A 228 -13.86 5.05 -10.16
N ARG A 229 -14.53 6.04 -9.57
CA ARG A 229 -15.38 5.77 -8.41
C ARG A 229 -16.58 4.92 -8.86
N THR A 230 -16.85 3.84 -8.14
CA THR A 230 -18.14 3.12 -8.14
C THR A 230 -19.25 4.00 -7.60
#